data_AF-A0A1S2TTK3-F1
#
_entry.id   AF-A0A1S2TTK3-F1
#
_cell.length_a   1.000
_cell.length_b   1.000
_cell.length_c   1.000
_cell.angle_alpha   90.00
_cell.angle_beta   90.00
_cell.angle_gamma   90.00
#
_symmetry.space_group_name_H-M   'P 1'
#
loop_
_entity.id
_entity.type
_entity.pdbx_description
1 polymer ?
#
loop_
_entity_poly.entity_id
_entity_poly.type
_entity_poly.pdbx_seq_one_letter_code
_entity_poly.pdbx_strand_id
1 'polypeptide(L)'
;MFPYPEQYRLALPPLITAFMVLWSLLTRPLLGDASPFALYPLLLLFPLVLGLHLHLIWQAAGLRRLDQAFYALVHGILAFVVWTFCIMHVGGHSFS
;
A
#
# COMPACT_ATOMS: atom_id res chain seq x y z
N MET A 1 23.79 0.42 15.08
CA MET A 1 22.43 -0.13 15.22
C MET A 1 21.48 0.98 14.83
N PHE A 2 20.66 0.79 13.79
CA PHE A 2 19.65 1.81 13.42
C PHE A 2 18.66 1.96 14.59
N PRO A 3 18.31 3.18 15.01
CA PRO A 3 17.33 3.36 16.07
C PRO A 3 15.96 2.89 15.54
N TYR A 4 15.34 1.94 16.24
CA TYR A 4 13.96 1.44 15.99
C TYR A 4 13.69 0.55 14.74
N PRO A 5 14.42 -0.57 14.57
CA PRO A 5 14.23 -1.46 13.41
C PRO A 5 12.82 -2.08 13.32
N GLU A 6 12.17 -2.35 14.45
CA GLU A 6 10.79 -2.87 14.53
C GLU A 6 9.78 -1.87 13.96
N GLN A 7 9.91 -0.58 14.30
CA GLN A 7 8.96 0.46 13.91
C GLN A 7 9.02 0.68 12.39
N TYR A 8 10.20 0.66 11.79
CA TYR A 8 10.34 0.75 10.34
C TYR A 8 9.73 -0.46 9.61
N ARG A 9 9.93 -1.67 10.14
CA ARG A 9 9.32 -2.88 9.58
C ARG A 9 7.80 -2.82 9.59
N LEU A 10 7.22 -2.39 10.71
CA LEU A 10 5.78 -2.23 10.85
C LEU A 10 5.24 -1.06 10.02
N ALA A 11 5.99 0.04 9.88
CA ALA A 11 5.55 1.19 9.11
C ALA A 11 5.64 1.00 7.59
N LEU A 12 6.41 0.03 7.09
CA LEU A 12 6.64 -0.11 5.66
C LEU A 12 5.35 -0.37 4.84
N PRO A 13 4.45 -1.31 5.21
CA PRO A 13 3.18 -1.48 4.50
C PRO A 13 2.32 -0.20 4.42
N PRO A 14 2.02 0.52 5.52
CA PRO A 14 1.23 1.75 5.44
C PRO A 14 1.94 2.89 4.70
N LEU A 15 3.28 2.98 4.75
CA LEU A 15 4.04 3.96 3.96
C LEU A 15 3.89 3.72 2.46
N ILE A 16 3.88 2.45 2.03
CA ILE A 16 3.62 2.11 0.62
C ILE A 16 2.19 2.47 0.23
N THR A 17 1.21 2.22 1.09
CA THR A 17 -0.18 2.66 0.86
C THR A 17 -0.27 4.19 0.71
N ALA A 18 0.41 4.97 1.55
CA ALA A 18 0.47 6.42 1.42
C ALA A 18 1.15 6.84 0.11
N PHE A 19 2.20 6.12 -0.30
CA PHE A 19 2.86 6.34 -1.58
C PHE A 19 1.92 6.11 -2.78
N MET A 20 1.01 5.13 -2.74
CA MET A 20 0.00 4.95 -3.82
C MET A 20 -0.83 6.23 -4.02
N VAL A 21 -1.22 6.89 -2.93
CA VAL A 21 -2.00 8.14 -2.99
C VAL A 21 -1.16 9.25 -3.60
N LEU A 22 0.06 9.46 -3.12
CA LEU A 22 0.96 10.48 -3.68
C LEU A 22 1.24 10.22 -5.16
N TRP A 23 1.52 8.97 -5.52
CA TRP A 23 1.73 8.56 -6.91
C TRP A 23 0.53 8.91 -7.77
N SER A 24 -0.68 8.48 -7.39
CA SER A 24 -1.90 8.73 -8.18
C SER A 24 -2.19 10.22 -8.38
N LEU A 25 -2.04 11.04 -7.32
CA LEU A 25 -2.25 12.48 -7.38
C LEU A 25 -1.22 13.22 -8.26
N LEU A 26 0.02 12.73 -8.31
CA LEU A 26 1.07 13.32 -9.12
C LEU A 26 1.00 12.85 -10.57
N THR A 27 0.81 11.55 -10.81
CA THR A 27 0.90 10.99 -12.17
C THR A 27 -0.29 11.30 -13.04
N ARG A 28 -1.51 11.37 -12.48
CA ARG A 28 -2.70 11.66 -13.28
C ARG A 28 -2.61 13.00 -14.02
N PRO A 29 -2.33 14.15 -13.36
CA PRO A 29 -2.23 15.43 -14.07
C PRO A 29 -1.02 15.52 -15.01
N LEU A 30 0.05 14.74 -14.77
CA LEU A 30 1.25 14.76 -15.60
C LEU A 30 1.15 13.86 -16.83
N LEU A 31 0.47 12.72 -16.73
CA LEU A 31 0.46 11.66 -17.74
C LEU A 31 -0.90 11.44 -18.40
N GLY A 32 -1.95 12.09 -17.89
CA GLY A 32 -3.33 11.93 -18.35
C GLY A 32 -4.03 10.69 -17.75
N ASP A 33 -5.31 10.56 -18.09
CA ASP A 33 -6.14 9.45 -17.63
C ASP A 33 -5.72 8.12 -18.28
N ALA A 34 -5.82 7.04 -17.51
CA ALA A 34 -5.51 5.66 -17.91
C ALA A 34 -4.08 5.42 -18.46
N SER A 35 -3.13 6.32 -18.15
CA SER A 35 -1.73 6.12 -18.54
C SER A 35 -1.17 4.81 -17.96
N PRO A 36 -0.59 3.91 -18.79
CA PRO A 36 0.02 2.67 -18.29
C PRO A 36 1.13 2.92 -17.27
N PHE A 37 1.89 4.01 -17.42
CA PHE A 37 2.94 4.40 -16.49
C PHE A 37 2.39 4.82 -15.12
N ALA A 38 1.18 5.35 -15.07
CA ALA A 38 0.52 5.66 -13.81
C ALA A 38 -0.09 4.39 -13.18
N LEU A 39 -0.66 3.49 -13.99
CA LEU A 39 -1.37 2.29 -13.53
C LEU A 39 -0.47 1.12 -13.10
N TYR A 40 0.59 0.80 -13.84
CA TYR A 40 1.41 -0.39 -13.55
C TYR A 40 2.04 -0.39 -12.14
N PRO A 41 2.58 0.74 -11.63
CA PRO A 41 3.02 0.79 -10.25
C PRO A 41 1.89 0.49 -9.27
N LEU A 42 0.71 1.09 -9.45
CA LEU A 42 -0.43 0.84 -8.56
C LEU A 42 -0.84 -0.64 -8.56
N LEU A 43 -0.87 -1.29 -9.73
CA LEU A 43 -1.18 -2.73 -9.83
C LEU A 43 -0.16 -3.62 -9.10
N LEU A 44 1.11 -3.21 -9.06
CA LEU A 44 2.18 -3.94 -8.36
C LEU A 44 2.18 -3.68 -6.85
N LEU A 45 1.90 -2.45 -6.42
CA LEU A 45 2.08 -2.04 -5.03
C LEU A 45 1.08 -2.72 -4.07
N PHE A 46 -0.15 -3.03 -4.50
CA PHE A 46 -1.11 -3.70 -3.61
C PHE A 46 -0.71 -5.15 -3.28
N PRO A 47 -0.39 -6.02 -4.27
CA PRO A 47 0.21 -7.32 -4.02
C PRO A 47 1.47 -7.24 -3.14
N LEU A 48 2.31 -6.21 -3.34
CA LEU A 48 3.49 -5.99 -2.51
C LEU A 48 3.11 -5.72 -1.04
N VAL A 49 2.13 -4.87 -0.76
CA VAL A 49 1.63 -4.58 0.60
C VAL A 49 1.10 -5.87 1.26
N LEU A 50 0.33 -6.67 0.53
CA LEU A 50 -0.14 -7.97 1.04
C LEU A 50 1.04 -8.92 1.34
N GLY A 51 2.01 -9.01 0.44
CA GLY A 51 3.22 -9.81 0.63
C GLY A 51 4.03 -9.37 1.86
N LEU A 52 4.16 -8.07 2.10
CA LEU A 52 4.83 -7.53 3.28
C LEU A 52 4.09 -7.89 4.57
N HIS A 53 2.76 -7.83 4.59
CA HIS A 53 1.99 -8.28 5.74
C HIS A 53 2.13 -9.78 6.00
N LEU A 54 2.09 -10.62 4.96
CA LEU A 54 2.36 -12.06 5.09
C LEU A 54 3.77 -12.32 5.62
N HIS A 55 4.75 -11.53 5.18
CA HIS A 55 6.12 -11.61 5.67
C HIS A 55 6.23 -11.25 7.16
N LEU A 56 5.55 -10.19 7.61
CA LEU A 56 5.50 -9.80 9.03
C LEU A 56 4.85 -10.90 9.89
N ILE A 57 3.75 -11.50 9.44
CA ILE A 57 3.10 -12.64 10.12
C ILE A 57 4.03 -13.85 10.20
N TRP A 58 4.72 -14.15 9.09
CA TRP A 58 5.63 -15.30 9.03
C TRP A 58 6.78 -15.16 10.04
N GLN A 59 7.44 -14.00 10.03
CA GLN A 59 8.55 -13.70 10.93
C GLN A 59 8.11 -13.63 12.39
N ALA A 60 6.96 -13.00 12.67
CA ALA A 60 6.42 -12.82 14.02
C ALA A 60 7.45 -12.34 15.07
N ALA A 61 8.44 -11.56 14.64
CA ALA A 61 9.43 -10.96 15.53
C ALA A 61 8.83 -9.70 16.16
N GLY A 62 8.93 -9.58 17.48
CA GLY A 62 8.36 -8.47 18.27
C GLY A 62 6.93 -8.74 18.72
N LEU A 63 5.96 -8.63 17.81
CA LEU A 63 4.53 -8.83 18.09
C LEU A 63 4.11 -10.31 18.03
N ARG A 64 3.05 -10.69 18.76
CA ARG A 64 2.46 -12.03 18.66
C ARG A 64 1.88 -12.23 17.26
N ARG A 65 1.92 -13.47 16.74
CA ARG A 65 1.36 -13.83 15.42
C ARG A 65 -0.08 -13.38 15.22
N LEU A 66 -0.92 -13.51 16.25
CA LEU A 66 -2.31 -13.09 16.20
C LEU A 66 -2.43 -11.57 16.05
N ASP A 67 -1.64 -10.80 16.79
CA ASP A 67 -1.63 -9.33 16.70
C ASP A 67 -1.15 -8.89 15.31
N GLN A 68 -0.14 -9.57 14.75
CA GLN A 68 0.31 -9.35 13.37
C GLN A 68 -0.77 -9.69 12.34
N ALA A 69 -1.55 -10.75 12.56
CA ALA A 69 -2.66 -11.12 11.67
C ALA A 69 -3.79 -10.09 11.72
N PHE A 70 -4.16 -9.57 12.90
CA PHE A 70 -5.11 -8.46 13.02
C PHE A 70 -4.58 -7.18 12.39
N TYR A 71 -3.30 -6.86 12.62
CA TYR A 71 -2.64 -5.73 12.00
C TYR A 71 -2.70 -5.79 10.47
N ALA A 72 -2.37 -6.95 9.89
CA ALA A 72 -2.46 -7.24 8.46
C ALA A 72 -3.89 -7.18 7.92
N LEU A 73 -4.89 -7.67 8.66
CA LEU A 73 -6.29 -7.63 8.25
C LEU A 73 -6.78 -6.18 8.11
N VAL A 74 -6.56 -5.36 9.15
CA VAL A 74 -7.00 -3.96 9.15
C VAL A 74 -6.30 -3.18 8.04
N HIS A 75 -4.98 -3.31 7.94
CA HIS A 75 -4.21 -2.57 6.93
C HIS A 75 -4.43 -3.11 5.51
N GLY A 76 -4.68 -4.40 5.35
CA GLY A 76 -5.02 -5.00 4.06
C GLY A 76 -6.34 -4.46 3.50
N ILE A 77 -7.38 -4.36 4.33
CA ILE A 77 -8.67 -3.78 3.93
C ILE A 77 -8.51 -2.29 3.60
N LEU A 78 -7.81 -1.52 4.46
CA LEU A 78 -7.56 -0.10 4.20
C LEU A 78 -6.75 0.11 2.91
N ALA A 79 -5.70 -0.69 2.69
CA ALA A 79 -4.90 -0.63 1.48
C ALA A 79 -5.70 -1.00 0.24
N PHE A 80 -6.60 -1.98 0.32
CA PHE A 80 -7.49 -2.34 -0.79
C PHE A 80 -8.42 -1.19 -1.19
N VAL A 81 -9.02 -0.52 -0.20
CA VAL A 81 -9.87 0.66 -0.45
C VAL A 81 -9.05 1.78 -1.09
N VAL A 82 -7.90 2.13 -0.50
CA VAL A 82 -7.01 3.18 -1.03
C VAL A 82 -6.55 2.86 -2.45
N TRP A 83 -6.10 1.63 -2.70
CA TRP A 83 -5.68 1.15 -4.01
C TRP A 83 -6.79 1.28 -5.06
N THR A 84 -8.00 0.86 -4.71
CA THR A 84 -9.18 0.98 -5.59
C THR A 84 -9.44 2.44 -5.97
N PHE A 85 -9.42 3.35 -5.00
CA PHE A 85 -9.55 4.79 -5.26
C PHE A 85 -8.42 5.34 -6.13
N CYS A 86 -7.17 4.93 -5.91
CA CYS A 86 -6.04 5.36 -6.72
C CYS A 86 -6.18 4.90 -8.18
N ILE A 87 -6.59 3.64 -8.40
CA ILE A 87 -6.84 3.08 -9.73
C ILE A 87 -8.01 3.80 -10.41
N MET A 88 -9.13 4.02 -9.72
CA MET A 88 -10.27 4.76 -10.26
C MET A 88 -9.90 6.20 -10.61
N HIS A 89 -9.13 6.86 -9.73
CA HIS A 89 -8.67 8.23 -9.94
C HIS A 89 -7.78 8.34 -11.18
N VAL A 90 -6.73 7.54 -11.28
CA VAL A 90 -5.85 7.51 -12.45
C VAL A 90 -6.58 7.04 -13.70
N GLY A 91 -7.54 6.13 -13.57
CA GLY A 91 -8.34 5.60 -14.68
C GLY A 91 -9.38 6.57 -15.25
N GLY A 92 -9.53 7.78 -14.70
CA GLY A 92 -10.53 8.75 -15.15
C GLY A 92 -11.97 8.39 -14.75
N HIS A 93 -12.15 7.39 -13.88
CA HIS A 93 -13.44 6.94 -13.35
C HIS A 93 -13.71 7.47 -11.93
N SER A 94 -12.98 8.49 -11.48
CA SER A 94 -13.24 9.14 -10.19
C SER A 94 -14.60 9.84 -10.20
N PHE A 95 -15.33 9.73 -9.08
CA PHE A 95 -16.58 10.47 -8.86
C PHE A 95 -16.35 11.97 -9.08
N SER A 96 -17.15 12.57 -9.98
CA SER A 96 -17.24 14.02 -10.21
C SER A 96 -18.17 14.68 -9.21
#